data_AF-E3MQ07-F1
#
_entry.id   AF-E3MQ07-F1
#
_cell.length_a   1.000
_cell.length_b   1.000
_cell.length_c   1.000
_cell.angle_alpha   90.00
_cell.angle_beta   90.00
_cell.angle_gamma   90.00
#
_symmetry.space_group_name_H-M   'P 1'
#
loop_
_entity.id
_entity.type
_entity.pdbx_description
1 polymer ?
#
loop_
_entity_poly.entity_id
_entity_poly.type
_entity_poly.pdbx_seq_one_letter_code
_entity_poly.pdbx_strand_id
1 'polypeptide(L)'
;MDEIPIGDVCYEDFALLLSTFYPDPVFPNDRTVEKLLEMGRRFLDPFVIKVTEQLYLISNNSLIENEKMLWLADEYGMSKLLEKCVRRINTVEKAKKLKKSKEYKTLSDATKLKVYERLMNFI
;
A
#
# COMPACT_ATOMS: atom_id res chain seq x y z
N MET A 1 -4.84 -20.22 -32.69
CA MET A 1 -4.09 -19.57 -31.60
C MET A 1 -4.42 -20.37 -30.37
N ASP A 2 -3.41 -21.00 -29.79
CA ASP A 2 -3.63 -21.85 -28.62
C ASP A 2 -3.83 -20.96 -27.39
N GLU A 3 -4.80 -21.32 -26.55
CA GLU A 3 -5.10 -20.58 -25.33
C GLU A 3 -3.97 -20.76 -24.31
N ILE A 4 -3.60 -19.67 -23.63
CA ILE A 4 -2.61 -19.70 -22.55
C ILE A 4 -3.36 -19.61 -21.22
N PRO A 5 -3.44 -20.69 -20.43
CA PRO A 5 -4.15 -20.66 -19.15
C PRO A 5 -3.38 -19.85 -18.11
N ILE A 6 -4.09 -19.00 -17.39
CA ILE A 6 -3.56 -18.30 -16.20
C ILE A 6 -4.20 -18.96 -14.97
N GLY A 7 -3.47 -19.88 -14.33
CA GLY A 7 -3.93 -20.58 -13.14
C GLY A 7 -4.08 -19.65 -11.93
N ASP A 8 -4.72 -20.09 -10.84
CA ASP A 8 -4.79 -19.43 -9.53
C ASP A 8 -5.26 -17.96 -9.47
N VAL A 9 -5.82 -17.40 -10.55
CA VAL A 9 -6.39 -16.05 -10.60
C VAL A 9 -7.86 -16.14 -11.00
N CYS A 10 -8.75 -15.41 -10.33
CA CYS A 10 -10.11 -15.28 -10.83
C CYS A 10 -10.19 -14.22 -11.93
N TYR A 11 -11.20 -14.33 -12.77
CA TYR A 11 -11.42 -13.43 -13.90
C TYR A 11 -11.50 -11.96 -13.44
N GLU A 12 -12.19 -11.69 -12.33
CA GLU A 12 -12.43 -10.34 -11.82
C GLU A 12 -11.13 -9.67 -11.34
N ASP A 13 -10.27 -10.41 -10.67
CA ASP A 13 -8.98 -9.91 -10.17
C ASP A 13 -8.04 -9.57 -11.34
N PHE A 14 -8.03 -10.41 -12.38
CA PHE A 14 -7.25 -10.14 -13.58
C PHE A 14 -7.82 -8.98 -14.40
N ALA A 15 -9.14 -8.93 -14.55
CA ALA A 15 -9.82 -7.81 -15.22
C ALA A 15 -9.58 -6.48 -14.49
N LEU A 16 -9.53 -6.50 -13.15
CA LEU A 16 -9.17 -5.33 -12.35
C LEU A 16 -7.76 -4.84 -12.68
N LEU A 17 -6.77 -5.73 -12.80
CA LEU A 17 -5.42 -5.36 -13.23
C LEU A 17 -5.46 -4.69 -14.62
N LEU A 18 -6.09 -5.33 -15.60
CA LEU A 18 -6.18 -4.81 -16.97
C LEU A 18 -6.85 -3.43 -17.03
N SER A 19 -7.89 -3.22 -16.21
CA SER A 19 -8.62 -1.95 -16.15
C SER A 19 -7.74 -0.75 -15.79
N THR A 20 -6.55 -0.98 -15.21
CA THR A 20 -5.63 0.11 -14.86
C THR A 20 -4.85 0.67 -16.04
N PHE A 21 -4.84 -0.01 -17.19
CA PHE A 21 -4.12 0.42 -18.39
C PHE A 21 -4.88 0.26 -19.71
N TYR A 22 -6.00 -0.46 -19.77
CA TYR A 22 -6.80 -0.64 -20.99
C TYR A 22 -8.27 -0.99 -20.69
N PRO A 23 -9.25 -0.63 -21.57
CA PRO A 23 -9.14 0.32 -22.69
C PRO A 23 -9.14 1.77 -22.23
N ASP A 24 -9.87 2.07 -21.15
CA ASP A 24 -9.94 3.38 -20.50
C ASP A 24 -9.43 3.23 -19.06
N PRO A 25 -8.18 3.67 -18.77
CA PRO A 25 -7.54 3.47 -17.48
C PRO A 25 -8.39 3.97 -16.30
N VAL A 26 -8.74 3.05 -15.40
CA VAL A 26 -9.47 3.33 -14.17
C VAL A 26 -8.48 3.52 -13.02
N PHE A 27 -8.58 4.65 -12.32
CA PHE A 27 -7.75 4.89 -11.14
C PHE A 27 -8.13 3.94 -9.99
N PRO A 28 -7.13 3.36 -9.28
CA PRO A 28 -7.39 2.56 -8.10
C PRO A 28 -8.07 3.38 -6.99
N ASN A 29 -8.72 2.70 -6.07
CA ASN A 29 -9.33 3.33 -4.89
C ASN A 29 -9.18 2.41 -3.66
N ASP A 30 -9.60 2.92 -2.50
CA ASP A 30 -9.45 2.22 -1.22
C ASP A 30 -10.04 0.80 -1.19
N ARG A 31 -11.03 0.49 -2.05
CA ARG A 31 -11.66 -0.84 -2.12
C ARG A 31 -10.89 -1.81 -3.01
N THR A 32 -10.23 -1.31 -4.05
CA THR A 32 -9.58 -2.14 -5.07
C THR A 32 -8.07 -2.27 -4.86
N VAL A 33 -7.48 -1.39 -4.06
CA VAL A 33 -6.02 -1.23 -4.00
C VAL A 33 -5.26 -2.46 -3.53
N GLU A 34 -5.77 -3.17 -2.51
CA GLU A 34 -5.09 -4.36 -1.98
C GLU A 34 -5.05 -5.46 -3.03
N LYS A 35 -6.20 -5.72 -3.65
CA LYS A 35 -6.29 -6.73 -4.69
C LYS A 35 -5.43 -6.38 -5.89
N LEU A 36 -5.44 -5.11 -6.26
CA LEU A 36 -4.62 -4.63 -7.36
C LEU A 36 -3.12 -4.82 -7.07
N LEU A 37 -2.66 -4.50 -5.85
CA LEU A 37 -1.27 -4.72 -5.44
C LEU A 37 -0.87 -6.20 -5.44
N GLU A 38 -1.76 -7.09 -4.99
CA GLU A 38 -1.56 -8.55 -5.09
C GLU A 38 -1.35 -8.97 -6.56
N MET A 39 -2.18 -8.46 -7.47
CA MET A 39 -2.06 -8.74 -8.91
C MET A 39 -0.79 -8.14 -9.51
N GLY A 40 -0.44 -6.90 -9.16
CA GLY A 40 0.79 -6.26 -9.59
C GLY A 40 2.03 -7.06 -9.17
N ARG A 41 2.08 -7.54 -7.92
CA ARG A 41 3.15 -8.43 -7.46
C ARG A 41 3.20 -9.73 -8.26
N ARG A 42 2.05 -10.36 -8.44
CA ARG A 42 1.94 -11.65 -9.12
C ARG A 42 2.39 -11.60 -10.58
N PHE A 43 1.91 -10.60 -11.32
CA PHE A 43 2.22 -10.42 -12.74
C PHE A 43 3.50 -9.60 -12.97
N LEU A 44 4.26 -9.32 -11.90
CA LEU A 44 5.51 -8.58 -11.93
C LEU A 44 5.36 -7.20 -12.59
N ASP A 45 4.23 -6.54 -12.32
CA ASP A 45 3.92 -5.22 -12.85
C ASP A 45 4.25 -4.12 -11.82
N PRO A 46 5.43 -3.45 -11.94
CA PRO A 46 5.80 -2.36 -11.06
C PRO A 46 4.96 -1.09 -11.29
N PHE A 47 4.25 -0.98 -12.42
CA PHE A 47 3.40 0.19 -12.70
C PHE A 47 2.27 0.29 -11.67
N VAL A 48 1.66 -0.83 -11.32
CA VAL A 48 0.62 -0.91 -10.29
C VAL A 48 1.09 -0.34 -8.95
N ILE A 49 2.29 -0.73 -8.51
CA ILE A 49 2.87 -0.26 -7.24
C ILE A 49 3.08 1.25 -7.32
N LYS A 50 3.62 1.75 -8.43
CA LYS A 50 3.88 3.17 -8.65
C LYS A 50 2.59 4.01 -8.67
N VAL A 51 1.56 3.57 -9.40
CA VAL A 51 0.27 4.28 -9.48
C VAL A 51 -0.41 4.31 -8.12
N THR A 52 -0.36 3.20 -7.39
CA THR A 52 -0.90 3.13 -6.03
C THR A 52 -0.18 4.06 -5.07
N GLU A 53 1.16 4.10 -5.10
CA GLU A 53 1.93 5.04 -4.30
C GLU A 53 1.54 6.49 -4.64
N GLN A 54 1.45 6.83 -5.92
CA GLN A 54 1.06 8.17 -6.38
C GLN A 54 -0.37 8.55 -5.92
N LEU A 55 -1.33 7.62 -6.02
CA LEU A 55 -2.69 7.82 -5.57
C LEU A 55 -2.73 8.27 -4.11
N TYR A 56 -2.01 7.58 -3.22
CA TYR A 56 -2.00 7.89 -1.79
C TYR A 56 -1.10 9.05 -1.42
N LEU A 57 -0.12 9.39 -2.23
CA LEU A 57 0.65 10.62 -2.07
C LEU A 57 -0.21 11.86 -2.32
N ILE A 58 -1.06 11.84 -3.35
CA ILE A 58 -1.89 12.98 -3.77
C ILE A 58 -3.22 13.00 -3.00
N SER A 59 -3.78 11.83 -2.67
CA SER A 59 -5.04 11.74 -1.94
C SER A 59 -4.88 12.15 -0.48
N ASN A 60 -5.74 13.07 -0.03
CA ASN A 60 -5.85 13.47 1.37
C ASN A 60 -7.09 12.89 2.07
N ASN A 61 -8.04 12.33 1.30
CA ASN A 61 -9.35 11.87 1.79
C ASN A 61 -9.50 10.34 1.78
N SER A 62 -8.40 9.59 1.78
CA SER A 62 -8.48 8.13 1.90
C SER A 62 -9.09 7.75 3.24
N LEU A 63 -9.97 6.75 3.23
CA LEU A 63 -10.58 6.15 4.41
C LEU A 63 -9.65 5.12 5.07
N ILE A 64 -8.54 4.77 4.42
CA ILE A 64 -7.54 3.87 4.96
C ILE A 64 -6.80 4.56 6.11
N GLU A 65 -6.87 3.94 7.29
CA GLU A 65 -6.14 4.42 8.47
C GLU A 65 -4.63 4.38 8.24
N ASN A 66 -3.90 5.28 8.91
CA ASN A 66 -2.47 5.44 8.70
C ASN A 66 -1.66 4.17 9.01
N GLU A 67 -2.13 3.35 9.96
CA GLU A 67 -1.53 2.07 10.33
C GLU A 67 -1.57 1.07 9.16
N LYS A 68 -2.72 0.95 8.51
CA LYS A 68 -2.89 0.09 7.34
C LYS A 68 -2.14 0.63 6.12
N MET A 69 -2.15 1.95 5.93
CA MET A 69 -1.40 2.60 4.86
C MET A 69 0.13 2.44 5.04
N LEU A 70 0.62 2.51 6.28
CA LEU A 70 2.03 2.27 6.59
C LEU A 70 2.42 0.82 6.28
N TRP A 71 1.57 -0.15 6.62
CA TRP A 71 1.81 -1.56 6.28
C TRP A 71 1.81 -1.80 4.77
N LEU A 72 0.84 -1.25 4.02
CA LEU A 72 0.83 -1.35 2.55
C LEU A 72 2.12 -0.79 1.94
N ALA A 73 2.60 0.33 2.46
CA ALA A 73 3.81 0.97 1.96
C ALA A 73 5.08 0.15 2.24
N ASP A 74 5.15 -0.49 3.41
CA ASP A 74 6.25 -1.37 3.80
C ASP A 74 6.24 -2.67 2.99
N GLU A 75 5.10 -3.35 2.92
CA GLU A 75 4.91 -4.65 2.27
C GLU A 75 5.17 -4.61 0.76
N TYR A 76 4.82 -3.50 0.09
CA TYR A 76 4.99 -3.34 -1.36
C TYR A 76 6.13 -2.40 -1.75
N GLY A 77 6.97 -1.96 -0.80
CA GLY A 77 8.16 -1.15 -1.08
C GLY A 77 7.90 0.28 -1.55
N MET A 78 6.75 0.88 -1.18
CA MET A 78 6.37 2.25 -1.55
C MET A 78 7.05 3.28 -0.63
N SER A 79 8.32 3.56 -0.92
CA SER A 79 9.19 4.34 -0.04
C SER A 79 8.66 5.76 0.27
N LYS A 80 8.08 6.47 -0.69
CA LYS A 80 7.57 7.83 -0.50
C LYS A 80 6.29 7.82 0.33
N LEU A 81 5.42 6.84 0.09
CA LEU A 81 4.21 6.68 0.91
C LEU A 81 4.59 6.31 2.34
N LEU A 82 5.57 5.43 2.52
CA LEU A 82 6.08 5.04 3.84
C LEU A 82 6.56 6.26 4.63
N GLU A 83 7.38 7.12 4.01
CA GLU A 83 7.82 8.37 4.64
C GLU A 83 6.67 9.29 5.01
N LYS A 84 5.66 9.44 4.13
CA LYS A 84 4.45 10.22 4.39
C LYS A 84 3.71 9.66 5.62
N CYS A 85 3.55 8.34 5.70
CA CYS A 85 2.88 7.67 6.82
C CYS A 85 3.65 7.81 8.14
N VAL A 86 4.98 7.68 8.11
CA VAL A 86 5.83 7.89 9.30
C VAL A 86 5.72 9.33 9.79
N ARG A 87 5.78 10.32 8.90
CA ARG A 87 5.63 11.74 9.27
C ARG A 87 4.28 12.05 9.93
N ARG A 88 3.20 11.37 9.53
CA ARG A 88 1.85 11.51 10.11
C ARG A 88 1.75 11.00 11.55
N ILE A 89 2.71 10.22 12.02
CA ILE A 89 2.89 9.88 13.44
C ILE A 89 3.53 11.10 14.12
N ASN A 90 2.71 12.12 14.38
CA ASN A 90 3.15 13.41 14.91
C ASN A 90 2.74 13.66 16.37
N THR A 91 2.12 12.67 17.03
CA THR A 91 1.76 12.74 18.46
C THR A 91 1.99 11.40 19.15
N VAL A 92 2.13 11.44 20.48
CA VAL A 92 2.30 10.23 21.31
C VAL A 92 1.06 9.33 21.25
N GLU A 93 -0.14 9.90 21.09
CA GLU A 93 -1.40 9.16 20.97
C GLU A 93 -1.41 8.33 19.69
N LYS A 94 -1.02 8.92 18.55
CA LYS A 94 -0.92 8.21 17.27
C LYS A 94 0.13 7.11 17.32
N ALA A 95 1.25 7.35 17.99
CA ALA A 95 2.29 6.34 18.20
C ALA A 95 1.76 5.16 19.01
N LYS A 96 1.05 5.44 20.12
CA LYS A 96 0.42 4.40 20.95
C LYS A 96 -0.66 3.65 20.18
N LYS A 97 -1.44 4.32 19.32
CA LYS A 97 -2.43 3.69 18.44
C LYS A 97 -1.77 2.72 17.47
N LEU A 98 -0.73 3.16 16.76
CA LEU A 98 0.05 2.30 15.86
C LEU A 98 0.63 1.09 16.60
N LYS A 99 1.28 1.29 17.75
CA LYS A 99 1.88 0.17 18.51
C LYS A 99 0.86 -0.90 18.95
N LYS A 100 -0.41 -0.53 19.12
CA LYS A 100 -1.50 -1.45 19.46
C LYS A 100 -2.14 -2.12 18.24
N SER A 101 -1.87 -1.63 17.04
CA SER A 101 -2.47 -2.13 15.82
C SER A 101 -1.92 -3.53 15.45
N LYS A 102 -2.69 -4.30 14.71
CA LYS A 102 -2.26 -5.63 14.23
C LYS A 102 -1.16 -5.51 13.17
N GLU A 103 -1.23 -4.45 12.38
CA GLU A 103 -0.31 -4.10 11.29
C GLU A 103 1.10 -3.84 11.81
N TYR A 104 1.25 -3.24 13.00
CA TYR A 104 2.57 -2.98 13.56
C TYR A 104 3.40 -4.27 13.77
N LYS A 105 2.72 -5.39 14.05
CA LYS A 105 3.40 -6.69 14.24
C LYS A 105 4.01 -7.21 12.95
N THR A 106 3.39 -6.92 11.81
CA THR A 106 3.80 -7.39 10.48
C THR A 106 4.80 -6.47 9.79
N LEU A 107 5.08 -5.29 10.34
CA LEU A 107 6.08 -4.37 9.79
C LEU A 107 7.50 -4.96 9.85
N SER A 108 8.28 -4.65 8.82
CA SER A 108 9.70 -4.93 8.74
C SER A 108 10.48 -4.22 9.87
N ASP A 109 11.63 -4.78 10.24
CA ASP A 109 12.49 -4.18 11.26
C ASP A 109 13.00 -2.80 10.85
N ALA A 110 13.27 -2.60 9.56
CA ALA A 110 13.65 -1.31 9.00
C ALA A 110 12.56 -0.24 9.19
N THR A 111 11.29 -0.62 8.97
CA THR A 111 10.16 0.30 9.16
C THR A 111 9.88 0.54 10.64
N LYS A 112 10.01 -0.47 11.50
CA LYS A 112 9.93 -0.30 12.96
C LYS A 112 11.00 0.66 13.47
N LEU A 113 12.22 0.60 12.94
CA LEU A 113 13.31 1.53 13.27
C LEU A 113 12.95 2.97 12.86
N LYS A 114 12.47 3.20 11.63
CA LYS A 114 12.02 4.53 11.17
C LYS A 114 10.90 5.10 12.05
N VAL A 115 9.95 4.26 12.46
CA VAL A 115 8.90 4.68 13.40
C VAL A 115 9.52 5.05 14.75
N TYR A 116 10.44 4.25 15.29
CA TYR A 116 11.12 4.55 16.55
C TYR A 116 11.90 5.87 16.50
N GLU A 117 12.71 6.10 15.46
CA GLU A 117 13.42 7.37 15.24
C GLU A 117 12.46 8.56 15.20
N ARG A 118 11.30 8.38 14.56
CA ARG A 118 10.26 9.41 14.55
C ARG A 118 9.74 9.71 15.95
N LEU A 119 9.59 8.70 16.82
CA LEU A 119 9.13 8.89 18.19
C LEU A 119 10.17 9.58 19.08
N MET A 120 11.45 9.32 18.84
CA MET A 120 12.54 9.96 19.58
C MET A 120 12.57 11.48 19.36
N ASN A 121 12.03 11.99 18.25
CA ASN A 121 11.89 13.43 18.01
C ASN A 121 10.87 14.13 18.92
N PHE A 122 10.07 13.40 19.72
CA PHE A 122 9.13 13.99 20.68
C PHE A 122 9.67 14.08 22.11
N ILE A 123 10.87 13.57 22.36
CA ILE A 123 11.54 13.55 23.67
C ILE A 123 12.63 14.62 23.66
#